data_AF-A0A4Q9HJB2-F1
#
_entry.id   AF-A0A4Q9HJB2-F1
#
_cell.length_a   1.000
_cell.length_b   1.000
_cell.length_c   1.000
_cell.angle_alpha   90.00
_cell.angle_beta   90.00
_cell.angle_gamma   90.00
#
_symmetry.space_group_name_H-M   'P 1'
#
loop_
_entity.id
_entity.type
_entity.pdbx_description
1 polymer ?
#
loop_
_entity_poly.entity_id
_entity_poly.type
_entity_poly.pdbx_seq_one_letter_code
_entity_poly.pdbx_strand_id
1 'polypeptide(L)' 'RRAQWKATVPQLVPVTVDGSVYQVPRRLVKAYRLGLITPED' A
#
# COMPACT_ATOMS: atom_id res chain seq x y z
N ARG A 1 5.91 27.69 -10.77
CA ARG A 1 6.08 26.55 -11.72
C ARG A 1 6.48 25.24 -11.03
N ARG A 2 7.51 25.17 -10.18
CA ARG A 2 7.86 23.93 -9.43
C ARG A 2 6.86 23.53 -8.32
N ALA A 3 6.16 24.49 -7.72
CA ALA A 3 5.21 24.22 -6.64
C ALA A 3 3.97 23.40 -7.05
N GLN A 4 3.72 23.22 -8.36
CA GLN A 4 2.62 22.38 -8.89
C GLN A 4 3.01 20.90 -9.02
N TRP A 5 4.29 20.56 -8.92
CA TRP A 5 4.70 19.16 -8.88
C TRP A 5 4.55 18.65 -7.44
N LYS A 6 3.34 18.18 -7.13
CA LYS A 6 2.93 17.63 -5.84
C LYS A 6 2.32 16.26 -6.06
N ALA A 7 2.49 15.38 -5.08
CA ALA A 7 1.85 14.07 -5.05
C ALA A 7 0.82 14.04 -3.91
N THR A 8 -0.31 13.38 -4.16
CA THR A 8 -1.33 13.15 -3.13
C THR A 8 -1.00 11.87 -2.38
N VAL A 9 -1.01 11.93 -1.05
CA VAL A 9 -0.78 10.76 -0.19
C VAL A 9 -1.99 9.82 -0.27
N PRO A 10 -1.81 8.52 -0.55
CA PRO A 10 -2.91 7.57 -0.56
C PRO A 10 -3.40 7.28 0.86
N GLN A 11 -4.69 7.00 0.99
CA GLN A 11 -5.22 6.44 2.23
C GLN A 11 -4.76 4.98 2.38
N LEU A 12 -4.15 4.69 3.53
CA LEU A 12 -3.66 3.37 3.87
C LEU A 12 -4.67 2.64 4.76
N VAL A 13 -4.71 1.31 4.61
CA VAL A 13 -5.53 0.42 5.42
C VAL A 13 -4.67 -0.74 5.94
N PRO A 14 -4.97 -1.26 7.15
CA PRO A 14 -4.24 -2.40 7.69
C PRO A 14 -4.60 -3.69 6.95
N VAL A 15 -3.57 -4.48 6.61
CA VAL A 15 -3.68 -5.86 6.09
C VAL A 15 -2.67 -6.73 6.83
N THR A 16 -3.09 -7.93 7.23
CA THR A 16 -2.19 -8.93 7.81
C THR A 16 -1.57 -9.77 6.71
N VAL A 17 -0.24 -9.81 6.65
CA VAL A 17 0.56 -10.64 5.73
C VAL A 17 1.63 -11.34 6.57
N ASP A 18 1.70 -12.67 6.48
CA ASP A 18 2.67 -13.50 7.21
C ASP A 18 2.73 -13.22 8.73
N GLY A 19 1.56 -13.00 9.34
CA GLY A 19 1.42 -12.71 10.76
C GLY A 19 1.78 -11.27 11.18
N SER A 20 2.22 -10.43 10.24
CA SER A 20 2.57 -9.03 10.46
C SER A 20 1.53 -8.09 9.84
N VAL A 21 1.28 -6.94 10.49
CA VAL A 21 0.32 -5.94 10.00
C VAL A 21 1.04 -4.88 9.17
N TYR A 22 0.61 -4.72 7.92
CA TYR A 22 1.11 -3.71 6.99
C TYR A 22 0.04 -2.69 6.62
N GLN A 23 0.46 -1.45 6.36
CA GLN A 23 -0.40 -0.36 5.92
C GLN A 23 -0.29 -0.22 4.40
N VAL A 24 -1.32 -0.62 3.67
CA VAL A 24 -1.30 -0.68 2.20
C VAL A 24 -2.38 0.20 1.59
N PRO A 25 -2.18 0.74 0.36
CA PRO A 25 -3.25 1.41 -0.35
C PRO A 25 -4.46 0.50 -0.55
N ARG A 26 -5.67 1.01 -0.26
CA ARG A 26 -6.91 0.22 -0.29
C ARG A 26 -7.12 -0.58 -1.59
N ARG A 27 -6.68 -0.04 -2.74
CA ARG A 27 -6.78 -0.70 -4.04
C ARG A 27 -5.88 -1.94 -4.21
N LEU A 28 -4.81 -2.06 -3.41
CA LEU A 28 -3.82 -3.13 -3.49
C LEU A 28 -4.08 -4.25 -2.48
N VAL A 29 -5.04 -4.09 -1.57
CA VAL A 29 -5.37 -5.08 -0.52
C VAL A 29 -5.54 -6.49 -1.09
N LYS A 30 -6.22 -6.62 -2.23
CA LYS A 30 -6.44 -7.93 -2.88
C LYS A 30 -5.13 -8.57 -3.34
N ALA A 31 -4.18 -7.79 -3.85
CA ALA A 31 -2.91 -8.30 -4.33
C ALA A 31 -2.04 -8.82 -3.17
N TYR A 32 -1.97 -8.08 -2.07
CA TYR A 32 -1.28 -8.53 -0.84
C TYR A 32 -1.91 -9.80 -0.27
N ARG A 33 -3.25 -9.88 -0.23
CA ARG A 33 -3.96 -11.09 0.25
C ARG A 33 -3.75 -12.32 -0.62
N LEU A 34 -3.53 -12.13 -1.92
CA LEU A 34 -3.30 -13.21 -2.87
C LEU A 34 -1.81 -13.59 -2.98
N GLY A 35 -0.92 -12.92 -2.22
CA GLY A 35 0.52 -13.13 -2.33
C GLY A 35 1.11 -12.70 -3.68
N LEU A 36 0.41 -11.83 -4.43
CA LEU A 36 0.90 -11.29 -5.70
C LEU A 36 1.88 -10.14 -5.51
N ILE A 37 1.90 -9.54 -4.32
CA ILE A 37 2.79 -8.46 -3.90
C ILE A 37 3.24 -8.76 -2.48
N THR A 38 4.54 -8.65 -2.26
CA THR A 38 5.27 -8.81 -1.00
C THR A 38 5.69 -7.43 -0.46
N PRO A 39 5.55 -7.17 0.85
CA PRO A 39 5.90 -5.87 1.44
C PRO A 39 7.40 -5.54 1.47
N GLU A 40 8.28 -6.52 1.23
CA GLU A 40 9.74 -6.40 1.30
C GLU A 40 10.46 -6.08 -0.04
N ASP A 41 9.72 -5.94 -1.15
CA ASP A 41 10.25 -5.58 -2.48
C ASP A 41 10.14 -4.08 -2.84
#